data_AF-A0A293N6Q5-F1
#
_entry.id   AF-A0A293N6Q5-F1
#
_cell.length_a   1.000
_cell.length_b   1.000
_cell.length_c   1.000
_cell.angle_alpha   90.00
_cell.angle_beta   90.00
_cell.angle_gamma   90.00
#
_symmetry.space_group_name_H-M   'P 1'
#
loop_
_entity.id
_entity.type
_entity.pdbx_description
1 polymer ?
#
loop_
_entity_poly.entity_id
_entity_poly.type
_entity_poly.pdbx_seq_one_letter_code
_entity_poly.pdbx_strand_id
1 'polypeptide(L)'
;MHPERVSRQYDAAICSPPNTIVGSKFLRLPEGSTERYAQWANSLQQDKLNIQIFTSHGPTVIMPTWFCHRAVFDTIGGFDERGKGIPEDLIFFYKHLDLGGKLRRVDQVLLTYRYHQQAATFSVLESTIWDVRLERLQRDFLSRWQTFTIWNAGKQGRRLYRSLCEESRKKVVAFCDVDQRKIAKKVYIYEESTEVPRPRVPIVHFSQAIPPLVICMKLDLTGGDFETNLSSMNLEEGKDYILFA
;
A
#
# COMPACT_ATOMS: atom_id res chain seq x y z
N MET A 1 -3.29 -24.97 9.08
CA MET A 1 -4.21 -24.05 9.80
C MET A 1 -4.11 -24.37 11.28
N HIS A 2 -4.11 -23.38 12.16
CA HIS A 2 -4.10 -23.65 13.61
C HIS A 2 -5.51 -24.09 14.07
N PRO A 3 -5.63 -25.01 15.06
CA PRO A 3 -6.92 -25.59 15.45
C PRO A 3 -7.98 -24.55 15.83
N GLU A 4 -7.59 -23.46 16.50
CA GLU A 4 -8.51 -22.41 16.97
C GLU A 4 -8.86 -21.36 15.91
N ARG A 5 -8.35 -21.46 14.67
CA ARG A 5 -8.54 -20.38 13.68
C ARG A 5 -10.01 -20.04 13.48
N VAL A 6 -10.84 -21.06 13.24
CA VAL A 6 -12.25 -20.87 12.90
C VAL A 6 -13.01 -20.26 14.08
N SER A 7 -12.84 -20.78 15.30
CA SER A 7 -13.54 -20.25 16.48
C SER A 7 -13.14 -18.80 16.76
N ARG A 8 -11.84 -18.48 16.79
CA ARG A 8 -11.36 -17.12 17.07
C ARG A 8 -11.82 -16.09 16.03
N GLN A 9 -11.82 -16.45 14.75
CA GLN A 9 -12.30 -15.56 13.69
C GLN A 9 -13.82 -15.44 13.68
N TYR A 10 -14.54 -16.51 14.03
CA TYR A 10 -15.99 -16.47 14.21
C TYR A 10 -16.39 -15.53 15.36
N ASP A 11 -15.76 -15.65 16.53
CA ASP A 11 -16.00 -14.77 17.68
C ASP A 11 -15.77 -13.29 17.33
N ALA A 12 -14.73 -13.01 16.54
CA ALA A 12 -14.48 -11.66 16.04
C ALA A 12 -15.50 -11.21 15.00
N ALA A 13 -15.98 -12.11 14.15
CA ALA A 13 -16.96 -11.80 13.09
C ALA A 13 -18.35 -11.49 13.66
N ILE A 14 -18.84 -12.25 14.66
CA ILE A 14 -20.16 -11.99 15.28
C ILE A 14 -20.19 -10.67 16.06
N CYS A 15 -19.03 -10.20 16.53
CA CYS A 15 -18.86 -8.91 17.19
C CYS A 15 -18.56 -7.76 16.19
N SER A 16 -18.63 -8.01 14.88
CA SER A 16 -18.33 -7.03 13.83
C SER A 16 -19.53 -6.87 12.89
N PRO A 17 -19.63 -5.74 12.15
CA PRO A 17 -20.64 -5.58 11.12
C PRO A 17 -20.60 -6.71 10.07
N PRO A 18 -21.74 -7.16 9.51
CA PRO A 18 -21.77 -8.25 8.54
C PRO A 18 -20.91 -8.05 7.28
N ASN A 19 -20.60 -6.81 6.92
CA ASN A 19 -19.70 -6.45 5.82
C ASN A 19 -18.22 -6.38 6.24
N THR A 20 -17.80 -7.17 7.23
CA THR A 20 -16.41 -7.22 7.71
C THR A 20 -15.66 -8.43 7.16
N ILE A 21 -14.46 -8.20 6.62
CA ILE A 21 -13.47 -9.26 6.42
C ILE A 21 -12.61 -9.36 7.67
N VAL A 22 -12.64 -10.52 8.31
CA VAL A 22 -11.82 -10.86 9.47
C VAL A 22 -10.64 -11.71 9.01
N GLY A 23 -9.40 -11.30 9.28
CA GLY A 23 -8.22 -12.15 9.08
C GLY A 23 -7.49 -12.44 10.39
N SER A 24 -6.24 -12.88 10.27
CA SER A 24 -5.38 -13.20 11.42
C SER A 24 -3.92 -12.89 11.13
N LYS A 25 -3.07 -12.96 12.15
CA LYS A 25 -1.62 -13.05 11.95
C LYS A 25 -1.25 -14.42 11.39
N PHE A 26 -0.05 -14.52 10.81
CA PHE A 26 0.45 -15.74 10.22
C PHE A 26 1.95 -15.92 10.41
N LEU A 27 2.41 -17.17 10.33
CA LEU A 27 3.83 -17.52 10.20
C LEU A 27 4.10 -18.07 8.80
N ARG A 28 5.35 -17.97 8.38
CA ARG A 28 5.82 -18.51 7.11
C ARG A 28 6.52 -19.86 7.31
N LEU A 29 6.34 -20.74 6.34
CA LEU A 29 7.05 -22.02 6.26
C LEU A 29 7.65 -22.15 4.85
N PRO A 30 8.98 -22.24 4.67
CA PRO A 30 10.01 -22.19 5.73
C PRO A 30 10.06 -20.82 6.42
N GLU A 31 10.56 -20.82 7.66
CA GLU A 31 10.79 -19.59 8.43
C GLU A 31 11.71 -18.63 7.66
N GLY A 32 11.54 -17.32 7.85
CA GLY A 32 12.26 -16.28 7.12
C GLY A 32 11.75 -16.02 5.68
N SER A 33 10.85 -16.85 5.13
CA SER A 33 10.28 -16.57 3.81
C SER A 33 9.49 -15.26 3.82
N THR A 34 9.81 -14.31 2.94
CA THR A 34 9.14 -12.99 2.88
C THR A 34 9.09 -12.27 4.23
N GLU A 35 10.16 -12.39 5.04
CA GLU A 35 10.21 -11.95 6.44
C GLU A 35 9.66 -10.54 6.68
N ARG A 36 10.14 -9.55 5.90
CA ARG A 36 9.68 -8.16 6.02
C ARG A 36 8.18 -7.98 5.80
N TYR A 37 7.62 -8.74 4.85
CA TYR A 37 6.18 -8.71 4.61
C TYR A 37 5.41 -9.32 5.78
N ALA A 38 5.86 -10.48 6.27
CA ALA A 38 5.23 -11.13 7.42
C ALA A 38 5.31 -10.24 8.66
N GLN A 39 6.44 -9.59 8.90
CA GLN A 39 6.62 -8.62 9.99
C GLN A 39 5.65 -7.46 9.85
N TRP A 40 5.62 -6.78 8.70
CA TRP A 40 4.69 -5.67 8.44
C TRP A 40 3.23 -6.08 8.66
N ALA A 41 2.78 -7.17 8.03
CA ALA A 41 1.39 -7.61 8.10
C ALA A 41 0.96 -8.00 9.53
N ASN A 42 1.89 -8.54 10.33
CA ASN A 42 1.64 -8.95 11.71
C ASN A 42 1.78 -7.82 12.74
N SER A 43 2.51 -6.74 12.42
CA SER A 43 2.74 -5.59 13.32
C SER A 43 1.83 -4.39 13.03
N LEU A 44 1.24 -4.32 11.83
CA LEU A 44 0.37 -3.23 11.40
C LEU A 44 -0.79 -3.01 12.37
N GLN A 45 -0.99 -1.82 12.92
CA GLN A 45 -2.07 -1.57 13.88
C GLN A 45 -3.48 -1.65 13.22
N GLN A 46 -4.51 -1.92 14.02
CA GLN A 46 -5.87 -2.16 13.52
C GLN A 46 -6.46 -0.96 12.77
N ASP A 47 -6.22 0.25 13.27
CA ASP A 47 -6.61 1.52 12.67
C ASP A 47 -5.91 1.78 11.32
N LYS A 48 -4.73 1.19 11.12
CA LYS A 48 -3.95 1.30 9.89
C LYS A 48 -4.35 0.30 8.81
N LEU A 49 -5.19 -0.69 9.11
CA LEU A 49 -5.63 -1.70 8.13
C LEU A 49 -6.33 -1.07 6.90
N ASN A 50 -7.05 0.03 7.08
CA ASN A 50 -7.73 0.72 5.98
C ASN A 50 -6.88 1.83 5.32
N ILE A 51 -5.70 2.13 5.90
CA ILE A 51 -4.85 3.25 5.47
C ILE A 51 -3.66 2.73 4.66
N GLN A 52 -2.95 1.72 5.17
CA GLN A 52 -1.74 1.16 4.52
C GLN A 52 -2.07 0.14 3.41
N ILE A 53 -3.09 0.43 2.61
CA ILE A 53 -3.60 -0.47 1.58
C ILE A 53 -2.80 -0.41 0.27
N PHE A 54 -1.80 0.48 0.18
CA PHE A 54 -1.01 0.73 -1.03
C PHE A 54 0.38 0.07 -1.02
N THR A 55 0.63 -0.90 -0.14
CA THR A 55 1.92 -1.62 -0.12
C THR A 55 1.98 -2.68 -1.22
N SER A 56 3.18 -2.98 -1.71
CA SER A 56 3.40 -3.94 -2.80
C SER A 56 3.12 -5.39 -2.45
N HIS A 57 2.84 -5.69 -1.19
CA HIS A 57 2.71 -7.06 -0.69
C HIS A 57 1.25 -7.53 -0.53
N GLY A 58 0.29 -6.69 -0.97
CA GLY A 58 -1.12 -7.06 -1.05
C GLY A 58 -1.96 -6.53 0.10
N PRO A 59 -3.17 -7.10 0.31
CA PRO A 59 -4.10 -6.68 1.34
C PRO A 59 -3.48 -6.62 2.75
N THR A 60 -3.91 -5.63 3.54
CA THR A 60 -3.46 -5.43 4.94
C THR A 60 -3.94 -6.54 5.86
N VAL A 61 -5.08 -7.14 5.54
CA VAL A 61 -5.54 -8.41 6.08
C VAL A 61 -5.25 -9.47 5.03
N ILE A 62 -4.33 -10.39 5.31
CA ILE A 62 -3.77 -11.26 4.26
C ILE A 62 -4.74 -12.37 3.82
N MET A 63 -4.84 -12.64 2.52
CA MET A 63 -5.32 -13.93 2.02
C MET A 63 -4.19 -14.97 2.25
N PRO A 64 -4.45 -16.21 2.74
CA PRO A 64 -5.74 -16.90 2.83
C PRO A 64 -6.41 -16.84 4.22
N THR A 65 -6.19 -15.78 5.01
CA THR A 65 -6.76 -15.70 6.36
C THR A 65 -8.22 -15.25 6.40
N TRP A 66 -8.78 -14.78 5.29
CA TRP A 66 -10.11 -14.17 5.27
C TRP A 66 -11.22 -15.10 5.78
N PHE A 67 -12.04 -14.54 6.65
CA PHE A 67 -13.26 -15.08 7.21
C PHE A 67 -14.30 -13.95 7.16
N CYS A 68 -15.43 -14.16 6.47
CA CYS A 68 -16.43 -13.14 6.29
C CYS A 68 -17.83 -13.74 6.07
N HIS A 69 -18.86 -12.92 6.24
CA HIS A 69 -20.22 -13.32 5.90
C HIS A 69 -20.34 -13.56 4.39
N ARG A 70 -21.15 -14.55 3.97
CA ARG A 70 -21.37 -14.86 2.53
C ARG A 70 -21.76 -13.64 1.70
N ALA A 71 -22.57 -12.75 2.28
CA ALA A 71 -22.99 -11.51 1.64
C ALA A 71 -21.82 -10.62 1.18
N VAL A 72 -20.65 -10.69 1.82
CA VAL A 72 -19.45 -9.95 1.35
C VAL A 72 -19.06 -10.42 -0.05
N PHE A 73 -18.98 -11.73 -0.25
CA PHE A 73 -18.65 -12.32 -1.56
C PHE A 73 -19.72 -12.00 -2.60
N ASP A 74 -20.99 -12.15 -2.23
CA ASP A 74 -22.12 -11.90 -3.14
C ASP A 74 -22.20 -10.43 -3.57
N THR A 75 -21.93 -9.49 -2.65
CA THR A 75 -21.95 -8.04 -2.94
C THR A 75 -20.81 -7.65 -3.87
N ILE A 76 -19.64 -8.27 -3.72
CA ILE A 76 -18.47 -7.97 -4.57
C ILE A 76 -18.59 -8.63 -5.96
N GLY A 77 -19.34 -9.72 -6.06
CA GLY A 77 -19.51 -10.49 -7.29
C GLY A 77 -18.38 -11.50 -7.54
N GLY A 78 -17.68 -11.92 -6.48
CA GLY A 78 -16.61 -12.92 -6.55
C GLY A 78 -15.24 -12.40 -7.01
N PHE A 79 -14.32 -13.35 -7.21
CA PHE A 79 -12.96 -13.07 -7.66
C PHE A 79 -12.90 -12.78 -9.16
N ASP A 80 -11.85 -12.08 -9.57
CA ASP A 80 -11.58 -11.81 -10.98
C ASP A 80 -10.97 -13.05 -11.66
N GLU A 81 -11.75 -13.73 -12.50
CA GLU A 81 -11.36 -15.00 -13.14
C GLU A 81 -10.74 -14.85 -14.54
N ARG A 82 -10.32 -13.64 -14.94
CA ARG A 82 -9.76 -13.39 -16.29
C ARG A 82 -8.47 -14.16 -16.58
N GLY A 83 -7.81 -14.71 -15.57
CA GLY A 83 -6.78 -15.73 -15.73
C GLY A 83 -5.50 -15.46 -14.95
N LYS A 84 -4.45 -16.20 -15.32
CA LYS A 84 -3.15 -16.19 -14.66
C LYS A 84 -2.50 -14.80 -14.70
N GLY A 85 -1.99 -14.34 -13.56
CA GLY A 85 -1.32 -13.05 -13.41
C GLY A 85 -2.22 -11.89 -13.01
N ILE A 86 -3.53 -12.12 -12.88
CA ILE A 86 -4.47 -11.18 -12.26
C ILE A 86 -4.25 -11.20 -10.74
N PRO A 87 -4.13 -10.04 -10.06
CA PRO A 87 -4.08 -9.97 -8.60
C PRO A 87 -5.48 -9.96 -8.00
N GLU A 88 -6.19 -11.09 -8.16
CA GLU A 88 -7.59 -11.29 -7.80
C GLU A 88 -7.89 -10.94 -6.34
N ASP A 89 -6.99 -11.30 -5.42
CA ASP A 89 -7.11 -10.98 -4.00
C ASP A 89 -7.08 -9.47 -3.75
N LEU A 90 -6.17 -8.74 -4.39
CA LEU A 90 -6.06 -7.28 -4.23
C LEU A 90 -7.27 -6.57 -4.84
N ILE A 91 -7.74 -7.03 -6.01
CA ILE A 91 -8.91 -6.48 -6.69
C ILE A 91 -10.16 -6.70 -5.83
N PHE A 92 -10.36 -7.90 -5.30
CA PHE A 92 -11.47 -8.21 -4.41
C PHE A 92 -11.43 -7.32 -3.16
N PHE A 93 -10.25 -7.21 -2.53
CA PHE A 93 -10.04 -6.39 -1.35
C PHE A 93 -10.35 -4.90 -1.62
N TYR A 94 -9.95 -4.37 -2.77
CA TYR A 94 -10.27 -2.98 -3.14
C TYR A 94 -11.75 -2.76 -3.42
N LYS A 95 -12.42 -3.69 -4.12
CA LYS A 95 -13.87 -3.63 -4.30
C LYS A 95 -14.61 -3.68 -2.97
N HIS A 96 -14.16 -4.53 -2.05
CA HIS A 96 -14.71 -4.60 -0.68
C HIS A 96 -14.66 -3.24 0.01
N LEU A 97 -13.51 -2.56 -0.02
CA LEU A 97 -13.34 -1.24 0.58
C LEU A 97 -14.17 -0.16 -0.13
N ASP A 98 -14.28 -0.22 -1.46
CA ASP A 98 -15.07 0.72 -2.26
C ASP A 98 -16.56 0.66 -1.91
N LEU A 99 -17.04 -0.52 -1.51
CA LEU A 99 -18.41 -0.77 -1.05
C LEU A 99 -18.60 -0.48 0.45
N GLY A 100 -17.65 0.21 1.09
CA GLY A 100 -17.71 0.56 2.51
C GLY A 100 -17.44 -0.62 3.46
N GLY A 101 -16.89 -1.71 2.93
CA GLY A 101 -16.49 -2.89 3.67
C GLY A 101 -15.53 -2.56 4.81
N LYS A 102 -15.63 -3.34 5.90
CA LYS A 102 -14.80 -3.18 7.10
C LYS A 102 -13.74 -4.27 7.15
N LEU A 103 -12.66 -3.97 7.86
CA LEU A 103 -11.55 -4.88 8.09
C LEU A 103 -11.34 -5.07 9.59
N ARG A 104 -11.01 -6.30 9.98
CA ARG A 104 -10.56 -6.63 11.33
C ARG A 104 -9.49 -7.71 11.26
N ARG A 105 -8.47 -7.63 12.10
CA ARG A 105 -7.52 -8.74 12.29
C ARG A 105 -7.69 -9.35 13.68
N VAL A 106 -7.71 -10.66 13.79
CA VAL A 106 -7.47 -11.30 15.09
C VAL A 106 -5.96 -11.28 15.32
N ASP A 107 -5.51 -10.58 16.35
CA ASP A 107 -4.08 -10.38 16.65
C ASP A 107 -3.39 -11.60 17.27
N GLN A 108 -3.71 -12.78 16.73
CA GLN A 108 -3.12 -14.07 17.06
C GLN A 108 -2.65 -14.75 15.77
N VAL A 109 -1.57 -15.53 15.87
CA VAL A 109 -1.09 -16.37 14.78
C VAL A 109 -2.04 -17.56 14.65
N LEU A 110 -2.84 -17.57 13.59
CA LEU A 110 -3.83 -18.64 13.34
C LEU A 110 -3.61 -19.40 12.02
N LEU A 111 -2.58 -19.00 11.27
CA LEU A 111 -2.19 -19.63 10.02
C LEU A 111 -0.67 -19.84 9.94
N THR A 112 -0.25 -21.04 9.55
CA THR A 112 1.08 -21.28 9.00
C THR A 112 0.93 -21.29 7.48
N TYR A 113 1.46 -20.26 6.82
CA TYR A 113 1.34 -20.05 5.39
C TYR A 113 2.62 -20.56 4.70
N ARG A 114 2.49 -21.70 4.01
CA ARG A 114 3.58 -22.30 3.25
C ARG A 114 3.94 -21.42 2.06
N TYR A 115 5.20 -21.03 1.99
CA TYR A 115 5.82 -20.39 0.85
C TYR A 115 6.51 -21.46 0.00
N HIS A 116 6.30 -21.42 -1.31
CA HIS A 116 6.93 -22.33 -2.26
C HIS A 116 7.11 -21.63 -3.60
N GLN A 117 8.14 -22.01 -4.37
CA GLN A 117 8.51 -21.35 -5.64
C GLN A 117 7.47 -21.50 -6.76
N GLN A 118 6.52 -22.42 -6.61
CA GLN A 118 5.43 -22.63 -7.57
C GLN A 118 4.17 -21.82 -7.23
N ALA A 119 4.22 -20.89 -6.28
CA ALA A 119 3.07 -20.09 -5.89
C ALA A 119 2.56 -19.23 -7.06
N ALA A 120 1.24 -19.12 -7.19
CA ALA A 120 0.60 -18.33 -8.26
C ALA A 120 1.01 -16.85 -8.22
N THR A 121 1.40 -16.32 -7.06
CA THR A 121 1.92 -14.96 -6.89
C THR A 121 3.07 -14.62 -7.84
N PHE A 122 3.93 -15.59 -8.21
CA PHE A 122 5.02 -15.34 -9.15
C PHE A 122 4.56 -15.12 -10.60
N SER A 123 3.30 -15.44 -10.91
CA SER A 123 2.71 -15.12 -12.20
C SER A 123 2.16 -13.70 -12.30
N VAL A 124 1.98 -13.02 -11.16
CA VAL A 124 1.49 -11.65 -11.11
C VAL A 124 2.68 -10.70 -11.28
N LEU A 125 2.63 -9.85 -12.31
CA LEU A 125 3.68 -8.88 -12.56
C LEU A 125 3.61 -7.73 -11.55
N GLU A 126 4.78 -7.23 -11.15
CA GLU A 126 4.87 -6.07 -10.26
C GLU A 126 4.20 -4.82 -10.87
N SER A 127 4.27 -4.66 -12.20
CA SER A 127 3.56 -3.60 -12.92
C SER A 127 2.05 -3.72 -12.79
N THR A 128 1.49 -4.94 -12.80
CA THR A 128 0.04 -5.15 -12.63
C THR A 128 -0.41 -4.72 -11.22
N ILE A 129 0.34 -5.10 -10.18
CA ILE A 129 0.10 -4.63 -8.80
C ILE A 129 0.27 -3.11 -8.70
N TRP A 130 1.27 -2.55 -9.37
CA TRP A 130 1.50 -1.12 -9.41
C TRP A 130 0.32 -0.36 -10.01
N ASP A 131 -0.20 -0.80 -11.15
CA ASP A 131 -1.29 -0.14 -11.86
C ASP A 131 -2.58 -0.13 -11.03
N VAL A 132 -2.95 -1.27 -10.44
CA VAL A 132 -4.14 -1.37 -9.56
C VAL A 132 -4.03 -0.44 -8.35
N ARG A 133 -2.85 -0.35 -7.72
CA ARG A 133 -2.62 0.55 -6.58
C ARG A 133 -2.65 2.01 -6.99
N LEU A 134 -2.03 2.34 -8.12
CA LEU A 134 -1.91 3.70 -8.63
C LEU A 134 -3.27 4.25 -9.06
N GLU A 135 -4.08 3.45 -9.75
CA GLU A 135 -5.45 3.82 -10.12
C GLU A 135 -6.25 4.23 -8.87
N ARG A 136 -6.21 3.39 -7.82
CA ARG A 136 -6.87 3.68 -6.55
C ARG A 136 -6.30 4.92 -5.87
N LEU A 137 -4.98 5.08 -5.81
CA LEU A 137 -4.34 6.25 -5.20
C LEU A 137 -4.80 7.56 -5.85
N GLN A 138 -4.84 7.58 -7.19
CA GLN A 138 -5.30 8.75 -7.95
C GLN A 138 -6.77 9.05 -7.67
N ARG A 139 -7.63 8.02 -7.71
CA ARG A 139 -9.07 8.15 -7.50
C ARG A 139 -9.42 8.61 -6.08
N ASP A 140 -8.81 8.02 -5.06
CA ASP A 140 -9.22 8.19 -3.66
C ASP A 140 -8.54 9.38 -2.96
N PHE A 141 -7.31 9.71 -3.35
CA PHE A 141 -6.49 10.75 -2.71
C PHE A 141 -6.14 11.89 -3.66
N LEU A 142 -5.45 11.62 -4.77
CA LEU A 142 -4.89 12.68 -5.61
C LEU A 142 -5.96 13.51 -6.36
N SER A 143 -7.15 12.95 -6.56
CA SER A 143 -8.32 13.67 -7.10
C SER A 143 -8.80 14.78 -6.15
N ARG A 144 -8.64 14.59 -4.83
CA ARG A 144 -9.13 15.49 -3.78
C ARG A 144 -8.08 16.51 -3.35
N TRP A 145 -6.80 16.17 -3.48
CA TRP A 145 -5.71 17.08 -3.17
C TRP A 145 -5.54 18.13 -4.26
N GLN A 146 -5.25 19.37 -3.86
CA GLN A 146 -4.92 20.45 -4.79
C GLN A 146 -3.46 20.35 -5.26
N THR A 147 -2.57 20.01 -4.33
CA THR A 147 -1.14 19.82 -4.55
C THR A 147 -0.61 18.74 -3.62
N PHE A 148 0.53 18.14 -3.93
CA PHE A 148 1.23 17.22 -3.03
C PHE A 148 2.73 17.14 -3.31
N THR A 149 3.49 16.67 -2.32
CA THR A 149 4.92 16.40 -2.42
C THR A 149 5.19 14.90 -2.53
N ILE A 150 6.15 14.48 -3.36
CA ILE A 150 6.60 13.08 -3.42
C ILE A 150 7.86 12.92 -2.58
N TRP A 151 7.80 12.13 -1.50
CA TRP A 151 9.00 11.78 -0.73
C TRP A 151 9.69 10.59 -1.39
N ASN A 152 10.89 10.86 -1.94
CA ASN A 152 11.83 10.00 -2.65
C ASN A 152 12.18 10.62 -4.02
N ALA A 153 13.26 11.39 -4.07
CA ALA A 153 13.75 11.98 -5.32
C ALA A 153 14.58 10.98 -6.17
N GLY A 154 14.44 9.67 -5.92
CA GLY A 154 15.14 8.57 -6.58
C GLY A 154 14.22 7.71 -7.46
N LYS A 155 14.55 6.42 -7.61
CA LYS A 155 13.91 5.52 -8.57
C LYS A 155 12.39 5.40 -8.40
N GLN A 156 11.93 5.17 -7.16
CA GLN A 156 10.51 4.88 -6.91
C GLN A 156 9.63 6.13 -7.00
N GLY A 157 10.03 7.26 -6.38
CA GLY A 157 9.24 8.48 -6.50
C GLY A 157 9.21 9.04 -7.92
N ARG A 158 10.32 8.97 -8.67
CA ARG A 158 10.32 9.34 -10.10
C ARG A 158 9.48 8.40 -10.95
N ARG A 159 9.44 7.10 -10.61
CA ARG A 159 8.52 6.16 -11.27
C ARG A 159 7.08 6.56 -11.01
N LEU A 160 6.70 6.86 -9.77
CA LEU A 160 5.36 7.37 -9.43
C LEU A 160 5.02 8.57 -10.31
N TYR A 161 5.84 9.62 -10.28
CA TYR A 161 5.60 10.84 -11.06
C TYR A 161 5.35 10.57 -12.55
N ARG A 162 6.17 9.71 -13.17
CA ARG A 162 6.03 9.35 -14.59
C ARG A 162 4.78 8.53 -14.87
N SER A 163 4.33 7.71 -13.92
CA SER A 163 3.12 6.89 -14.04
C SER A 163 1.83 7.67 -13.79
N LEU A 164 1.89 8.85 -13.17
CA LEU A 164 0.70 9.67 -12.92
C LEU A 164 0.01 10.10 -14.22
N CYS A 165 -1.32 10.20 -14.19
CA CYS A 165 -2.09 10.92 -15.20
C CYS A 165 -1.70 12.41 -15.21
N GLU A 166 -1.95 13.09 -16.33
CA GLU A 166 -1.56 14.49 -16.50
C GLU A 166 -2.11 15.41 -15.41
N GLU A 167 -3.38 15.23 -15.03
CA GLU A 167 -4.04 16.01 -13.98
C GLU A 167 -3.32 15.85 -12.62
N SER A 168 -3.08 14.61 -12.18
CA SER A 168 -2.40 14.35 -10.90
C SER A 168 -0.94 14.79 -10.93
N ARG A 169 -0.28 14.66 -12.08
CA ARG A 169 1.13 15.05 -12.23
C ARG A 169 1.33 16.56 -12.07
N LYS A 170 0.42 17.38 -12.60
CA LYS A 170 0.45 18.85 -12.45
C LYS A 170 0.31 19.32 -11.00
N LYS A 171 -0.24 18.49 -10.11
CA LYS A 171 -0.40 18.76 -8.68
C LYS A 171 0.90 18.52 -7.88
N VAL A 172 1.94 17.92 -8.48
CA VAL A 172 3.20 17.65 -7.78
C VAL A 172 4.02 18.93 -7.66
N VAL A 173 4.19 19.43 -6.43
CA VAL A 173 4.91 20.70 -6.18
C VAL A 173 6.40 20.50 -5.91
N ALA A 174 6.79 19.33 -5.42
CA ALA A 174 8.19 19.01 -5.17
C ALA A 174 8.42 17.49 -5.06
N PHE A 175 9.66 17.08 -5.27
CA PHE A 175 10.22 15.92 -4.61
C PHE A 175 10.93 16.35 -3.33
N CYS A 176 10.87 15.53 -2.29
CA CYS A 176 11.72 15.71 -1.13
C CYS A 176 12.60 14.47 -0.86
N ASP A 177 13.77 14.70 -0.25
CA ASP A 177 14.73 13.66 0.10
C ASP A 177 15.64 14.10 1.27
N VAL A 178 16.44 13.18 1.79
CA VAL A 178 17.52 13.44 2.77
C VAL A 178 18.90 13.38 2.12
N ASP A 179 19.01 12.72 0.96
CA ASP A 179 20.26 12.56 0.23
C ASP A 179 20.70 13.90 -0.38
N GLN A 180 21.77 14.46 0.18
CA GLN A 180 22.37 15.72 -0.25
C GLN A 180 22.75 15.73 -1.73
N ARG A 181 23.15 14.59 -2.32
CA ARG A 181 23.47 14.51 -3.75
C ARG A 181 22.23 14.66 -4.63
N LYS A 182 21.07 14.19 -4.17
CA LYS A 182 19.80 14.39 -4.88
C LYS A 182 19.31 15.82 -4.73
N ILE A 183 19.38 16.37 -3.51
CA ILE A 183 18.99 17.76 -3.22
C ILE A 183 19.86 18.75 -4.01
N ALA A 184 21.16 18.48 -4.12
CA ALA A 184 22.09 19.31 -4.90
C ALA A 184 21.74 19.41 -6.40
N LYS A 185 20.95 18.48 -6.94
CA LYS A 185 20.43 18.59 -8.33
C LYS A 185 19.38 19.68 -8.49
N LYS A 186 18.77 20.16 -7.39
CA LYS A 186 17.75 21.21 -7.27
C LYS A 186 16.42 20.94 -7.99
N VAL A 187 16.44 20.30 -9.15
CA VAL A 187 15.28 20.07 -10.01
C VAL A 187 15.37 18.69 -10.65
N TYR A 188 14.24 17.99 -10.70
CA TYR A 188 14.02 16.85 -11.58
C TYR A 188 13.35 17.33 -12.88
N ILE A 189 13.85 16.86 -14.02
CA ILE A 189 13.28 17.13 -15.34
C ILE A 189 12.69 15.82 -15.86
N TYR A 190 11.43 15.86 -16.30
CA TYR A 190 10.81 14.69 -16.94
C TYR A 190 11.21 14.68 -18.43
N GLU A 191 12.33 14.03 -18.73
CA GLU A 191 12.94 14.04 -20.05
C GLU A 191 12.08 13.37 -21.13
N GLU A 192 11.31 12.36 -20.76
CA GLU A 192 10.43 11.63 -21.69
C GLU A 192 9.08 12.32 -21.91
N SER A 193 8.83 13.50 -21.31
CA SER A 193 7.60 14.26 -21.55
C SER A 193 7.58 14.90 -22.94
N THR A 194 6.40 14.92 -23.55
CA THR A 194 6.14 15.64 -24.81
C THR A 194 5.81 17.12 -24.61
N GLU A 195 5.59 17.56 -23.36
CA GLU A 195 5.30 18.97 -23.03
C GLU A 195 6.51 19.88 -23.28
N VAL A 196 6.25 21.12 -23.73
CA VAL A 196 7.26 22.14 -23.99
C VAL A 196 6.89 23.43 -23.24
N PRO A 197 7.72 23.92 -22.30
CA PRO A 197 8.95 23.30 -21.80
C PRO A 197 8.69 21.99 -21.05
N ARG A 198 9.69 21.09 -21.01
CA ARG A 198 9.59 19.83 -20.26
C ARG A 198 9.27 20.11 -18.79
N PRO A 199 8.42 19.30 -18.12
CA PRO A 199 8.07 19.52 -16.73
C PRO A 199 9.31 19.49 -15.82
N ARG A 200 9.36 20.47 -14.91
CA ARG A 200 10.45 20.66 -13.94
C ARG A 200 9.87 20.66 -12.54
N VAL A 201 10.34 19.74 -11.71
CA VAL A 201 9.87 19.61 -10.32
C VAL A 201 11.03 19.88 -9.37
N PRO A 202 10.91 20.82 -8.43
CA PRO A 202 11.94 21.08 -7.41
C PRO A 202 12.28 19.82 -6.61
N ILE A 203 13.54 19.71 -6.19
CA ILE A 203 14.01 18.72 -5.21
C ILE A 203 14.45 19.48 -3.96
N VAL A 204 13.74 19.27 -2.86
CA VAL A 204 13.95 19.95 -1.58
C VAL A 204 14.38 18.97 -0.49
N HIS A 205 14.89 19.50 0.62
CA HIS A 205 15.11 18.68 1.82
C HIS A 205 13.76 18.28 2.43
N PHE A 206 13.66 17.10 3.06
CA PHE A 206 12.38 16.63 3.63
C PHE A 206 11.73 17.61 4.61
N SER A 207 12.53 18.35 5.38
CA SER A 207 12.03 19.37 6.32
C SER A 207 11.34 20.57 5.65
N GLN A 208 11.46 20.70 4.33
CA GLN A 208 10.81 21.74 3.52
C GLN A 208 9.62 21.19 2.72
N ALA A 209 9.29 19.91 2.87
CA ALA A 209 8.18 19.28 2.16
C ALA A 209 6.84 19.87 2.63
N ILE A 210 5.96 20.15 1.67
CA ILE A 210 4.63 20.69 1.93
C ILE A 210 3.63 19.53 1.84
N PRO A 211 2.86 19.23 2.91
CA PRO A 211 1.83 18.21 2.88
C PRO A 211 0.66 18.62 1.98
N PRO A 212 -0.11 17.65 1.45
CA PRO A 212 0.03 16.22 1.69
C PRO A 212 1.21 15.56 0.94
N LEU A 213 1.65 14.40 1.44
CA LEU A 213 2.78 13.64 0.88
C LEU A 213 2.38 12.27 0.33
N VAL A 214 2.89 11.92 -0.84
CA VAL A 214 3.00 10.50 -1.24
C VAL A 214 4.41 10.04 -0.96
N ILE A 215 4.55 9.09 -0.05
CA ILE A 215 5.84 8.60 0.40
C ILE A 215 6.16 7.30 -0.32
N CYS A 216 7.19 7.33 -1.17
CA CYS A 216 7.68 6.16 -1.91
C CYS A 216 8.93 5.56 -1.24
N MET A 217 8.90 5.44 0.08
CA MET A 217 9.98 4.87 0.89
C MET A 217 9.47 3.58 1.55
N LYS A 218 10.30 2.54 1.58
CA LYS A 218 9.97 1.32 2.32
C LYS A 218 10.35 1.51 3.78
N LEU A 219 9.43 1.15 4.68
CA LEU A 219 9.68 1.09 6.11
C LEU A 219 10.78 0.07 6.44
N ASP A 220 11.48 0.31 7.54
CA ASP A 220 12.49 -0.57 8.16
C ASP A 220 13.73 -0.84 7.26
N LEU A 221 14.03 0.04 6.30
CA LEU A 221 15.23 -0.06 5.46
C LEU A 221 16.39 0.82 5.89
N THR A 222 16.15 1.79 6.77
CA THR A 222 17.13 2.83 7.11
C THR A 222 17.54 2.80 8.58
N GLY A 223 17.34 1.66 9.26
CA GLY A 223 17.65 1.54 10.69
C GLY A 223 16.84 2.47 11.59
N GLY A 224 15.70 2.98 11.13
CA GLY A 224 14.85 3.93 11.87
C GLY A 224 15.02 5.41 11.47
N ASP A 225 15.99 5.76 10.62
CA ASP A 225 16.24 7.16 10.25
C ASP A 225 15.05 7.78 9.50
N PHE A 226 14.48 7.05 8.53
CA PHE A 226 13.30 7.51 7.79
C PHE A 226 12.10 7.70 8.73
N GLU A 227 11.86 6.73 9.60
CA GLU A 227 10.77 6.74 10.57
C GLU A 227 10.91 7.89 11.57
N THR A 228 12.13 8.20 12.00
CA THR A 228 12.45 9.33 12.86
C THR A 228 12.18 10.66 12.15
N ASN A 229 12.62 10.80 10.90
CA ASN A 229 12.35 11.99 10.09
C ASN A 229 10.85 12.19 9.86
N LEU A 230 10.12 11.14 9.52
CA LEU A 230 8.66 11.19 9.34
C LEU A 230 7.96 11.60 10.64
N SER A 231 8.37 11.02 11.77
CA SER A 231 7.82 11.36 13.09
C SER A 231 8.07 12.83 13.45
N SER A 232 9.24 13.39 13.09
CA SER A 232 9.58 14.79 13.36
C SER A 232 8.68 15.80 12.63
N MET A 233 8.01 15.39 11.55
CA MET A 233 7.10 16.25 10.80
C MET A 233 5.70 16.38 11.41
N ASN A 234 5.36 15.56 12.43
CA ASN A 234 4.05 15.57 13.12
C ASN A 234 2.84 15.48 12.16
N LEU A 235 2.93 14.59 11.16
CA LEU A 235 1.89 14.42 10.14
C LEU A 235 0.98 13.24 10.48
N GLU A 236 -0.29 13.34 10.07
CA GLU A 236 -1.29 12.28 10.23
C GLU A 236 -1.38 11.40 8.96
N GLU A 237 -1.06 10.10 9.09
CA GLU A 237 -1.20 9.15 7.98
C GLU A 237 -2.66 8.97 7.56
N GLY A 238 -2.93 8.87 6.26
CA GLY A 238 -4.29 8.82 5.73
C GLY A 238 -4.88 10.20 5.45
N LYS A 239 -4.24 11.27 5.94
CA LYS A 239 -4.69 12.65 5.76
C LYS A 239 -3.58 13.53 5.17
N ASP A 240 -2.48 13.66 5.91
CA ASP A 240 -1.32 14.47 5.54
C ASP A 240 -0.29 13.68 4.74
N TYR A 241 -0.30 12.34 4.82
CA TYR A 241 0.52 11.52 3.94
C TYR A 241 -0.05 10.12 3.69
N ILE A 242 0.40 9.51 2.59
CA ILE A 242 0.11 8.13 2.22
C ILE A 242 1.42 7.41 1.89
N LEU A 243 1.59 6.21 2.45
CA LEU A 243 2.69 5.31 2.09
C LEU A 243 2.36 4.55 0.81
N PHE A 244 3.20 4.70 -0.23
CA PHE A 244 3.09 3.99 -1.51
C PHE A 244 4.42 3.28 -1.80
N ALA A 245 4.58 2.08 -1.22
CA ALA A 245 5.86 1.37 -1.11
C ALA A 245 5.85 -0.08 -1.64
#